data_AF-A0A970CNT9-F1
#
_entry.id   AF-A0A970CNT9-F1
#
_cell.length_a   1.000
_cell.length_b   1.000
_cell.length_c   1.000
_cell.angle_alpha   90.00
_cell.angle_beta   90.00
_cell.angle_gamma   90.00
#
_symmetry.space_group_name_H-M   'P 1'
#
loop_
_entity.id
_entity.type
_entity.pdbx_description
1 polymer ?
#
loop_
_entity_poly.entity_id
_entity_poly.type
_entity_poly.pdbx_seq_one_letter_code
_entity_poly.pdbx_strand_id
1 'polypeptide(L)'
;MNKKDKTIIILIILVITFLSFFFFFNAFKIIKYKQGNPKDIIYTSKVEDNLLYQVILKPNDYIDNNEINNNLSYITSLVEYTDITFIYDYLGSEDVSLNYNYTIKANIVSEYNDKGESALKPVWNKEFILLEPQYGNTPNSKINISEKLKIGLKFYNDLVTQFSKDLDLPITSTLEIKLIVDISGKLENNKPLNKEHYMLMSIPLNVKAFDITTSKNFMEEEIIYSKEHLKTETIYMLAILYLCLGMGTIYLGIAFIKIIRNKNKDKYTIEKEKILKEYDDRIVIVKNFIKYSSYDIIDIISFDELMNLSNEAYEPIIFWERKEKGHKEAWFTIIKNKIIYRYLFSKK
;
A
#
# COMPACT_ATOMS: atom_id res chain seq x y z
N MET A 1 29.99 37.08 -0.99
CA MET A 1 29.36 36.20 -2.00
C MET A 1 29.06 37.03 -3.23
N ASN A 2 29.65 36.69 -4.38
CA ASN A 2 29.55 37.49 -5.59
C ASN A 2 28.15 37.35 -6.23
N LYS A 3 27.72 38.32 -7.06
CA LYS A 3 26.42 38.28 -7.77
C LYS A 3 26.31 37.01 -8.63
N LYS A 4 27.42 36.55 -9.21
CA LYS A 4 27.52 35.29 -9.97
C LYS A 4 27.18 34.05 -9.12
N ASP A 5 27.68 33.97 -7.88
CA ASP A 5 27.42 32.83 -7.00
C ASP A 5 25.95 32.76 -6.56
N LYS A 6 25.32 33.92 -6.34
CA LYS A 6 23.87 34.01 -6.06
C LYS A 6 23.05 33.46 -7.22
N THR A 7 23.37 33.85 -8.45
CA THR A 7 22.69 33.34 -9.66
C THR A 7 22.89 31.84 -9.83
N ILE A 8 24.09 31.32 -9.58
CA ILE A 8 24.37 29.87 -9.65
C ILE A 8 23.58 29.10 -8.60
N ILE A 9 23.51 29.58 -7.36
CA ILE A 9 22.72 28.94 -6.30
C ILE A 9 21.22 28.90 -6.65
N ILE A 10 20.67 29.99 -7.20
CA ILE A 10 19.27 30.05 -7.64
C ILE A 10 19.00 29.02 -8.74
N LEU A 11 19.90 28.91 -9.73
CA LEU A 11 19.78 27.93 -10.80
C LEU A 11 19.81 26.49 -10.27
N ILE A 12 20.70 26.19 -9.34
CA ILE A 12 20.80 24.87 -8.69
C ILE A 12 19.50 24.53 -7.96
N ILE A 13 18.91 25.47 -7.21
CA ILE A 13 17.64 25.27 -6.52
C ILE A 13 16.50 24.97 -7.51
N LEU A 14 16.44 25.68 -8.63
CA LEU A 14 15.43 25.42 -9.67
C LEU A 14 15.58 24.01 -10.28
N VAL A 15 16.81 23.57 -10.54
CA VAL A 15 17.07 22.23 -11.07
C VAL A 15 16.71 21.14 -10.06
N ILE A 16 17.07 21.30 -8.79
CA ILE A 16 16.74 20.32 -7.73
C ILE A 16 15.23 20.23 -7.53
N THR A 17 14.55 21.36 -7.46
CA THR A 17 13.08 21.39 -7.28
C THR A 17 12.36 20.71 -8.43
N PHE A 18 12.81 20.95 -9.68
CA PHE A 18 12.27 20.26 -10.85
C PHE A 18 12.52 18.74 -10.80
N LEU A 19 13.75 18.31 -10.50
CA LEU A 19 14.10 16.88 -10.40
C LEU A 19 13.33 16.17 -9.27
N SER A 20 13.24 16.80 -8.10
CA SER A 20 12.47 16.27 -6.96
C SER A 20 10.99 16.14 -7.32
N PHE A 21 10.42 17.14 -7.98
CA PHE A 21 9.04 17.08 -8.46
C PHE A 21 8.84 15.96 -9.49
N PHE A 22 9.78 15.79 -10.43
CA PHE A 22 9.75 14.70 -11.41
C PHE A 22 9.74 13.32 -10.73
N PHE A 23 10.61 13.09 -9.74
CA PHE A 23 10.64 11.81 -9.02
C PHE A 23 9.37 11.57 -8.21
N PHE A 24 8.87 12.59 -7.52
CA PHE A 24 7.62 12.50 -6.76
C PHE A 24 6.42 12.21 -7.68
N PHE A 25 6.35 12.86 -8.85
CA PHE A 25 5.32 12.62 -9.84
C PHE A 25 5.33 11.18 -10.37
N ASN A 26 6.52 10.62 -10.64
CA ASN A 26 6.65 9.22 -11.07
C ASN A 26 6.23 8.24 -9.97
N ALA A 27 6.61 8.48 -8.71
CA ALA A 27 6.15 7.69 -7.57
C ALA A 27 4.62 7.69 -7.45
N PHE A 28 4.01 8.88 -7.55
CA PHE A 28 2.54 9.03 -7.50
C PHE A 28 1.85 8.32 -8.67
N LYS A 29 2.39 8.45 -9.89
CA LYS A 29 1.85 7.80 -11.09
C LYS A 29 1.81 6.28 -10.94
N ILE A 30 2.88 5.67 -10.42
CA ILE A 30 3.00 4.22 -10.24
C ILE A 30 2.01 3.71 -9.18
N ILE A 31 1.82 4.45 -8.09
CA ILE A 31 0.83 4.12 -7.05
C ILE A 31 -0.59 4.26 -7.59
N LYS A 32 -0.89 5.35 -8.31
CA LYS A 32 -2.22 5.62 -8.88
C LYS A 32 -2.69 4.51 -9.81
N TYR A 33 -1.80 3.96 -10.63
CA TYR A 33 -2.12 2.88 -11.58
C TYR A 33 -1.77 1.49 -11.05
N LYS A 34 -1.76 1.31 -9.71
CA LYS A 34 -1.47 0.02 -9.08
C LYS A 34 -2.40 -1.11 -9.54
N GLN A 35 -3.68 -0.79 -9.76
CA GLN A 35 -4.70 -1.74 -10.22
C GLN A 35 -4.77 -1.84 -11.76
N GLY A 36 -3.84 -1.22 -12.49
CA GLY A 36 -3.86 -1.14 -13.94
C GLY A 36 -4.05 0.28 -14.45
N ASN A 37 -3.53 0.53 -15.64
CA ASN A 37 -3.81 1.76 -16.37
C ASN A 37 -5.09 1.54 -17.18
N PRO A 38 -6.08 2.45 -17.13
CA PRO A 38 -7.27 2.34 -17.97
C PRO A 38 -6.99 2.18 -19.46
N LYS A 39 -5.86 2.70 -19.94
CA LYS A 39 -5.41 2.54 -21.34
C LYS A 39 -4.99 1.11 -21.70
N ASP A 40 -4.70 0.28 -20.71
CA ASP A 40 -4.25 -1.09 -20.91
C ASP A 40 -5.44 -2.08 -20.83
N ILE A 41 -6.67 -1.64 -20.56
CA ILE A 41 -7.87 -2.50 -20.55
C ILE A 41 -8.13 -3.01 -21.97
N ILE A 42 -8.28 -4.33 -22.12
CA ILE A 42 -8.57 -4.96 -23.42
C ILE A 42 -9.93 -5.65 -23.43
N TYR A 43 -10.51 -5.91 -22.27
CA TYR A 43 -11.79 -6.60 -22.16
C TYR A 43 -12.37 -6.41 -20.77
N THR A 44 -13.66 -6.12 -20.69
CA THR A 44 -14.43 -6.10 -19.44
C THR A 44 -15.60 -7.04 -19.61
N SER A 45 -15.87 -7.89 -18.62
CA SER A 45 -17.09 -8.71 -18.59
C SER A 45 -17.98 -8.28 -17.45
N LYS A 46 -19.28 -8.27 -17.72
CA LYS A 46 -20.33 -8.10 -16.74
C LYS A 46 -21.14 -9.39 -16.62
N VAL A 47 -21.51 -9.73 -15.39
CA VAL A 47 -22.39 -10.86 -15.11
C VAL A 47 -23.59 -10.36 -14.32
N GLU A 48 -24.76 -10.49 -14.92
CA GLU A 48 -26.04 -10.38 -14.22
C GLU A 48 -26.46 -11.79 -13.82
N ASP A 49 -26.56 -12.05 -12.52
CA ASP A 49 -26.87 -13.36 -11.98
C ASP A 49 -28.01 -13.31 -10.96
N ASN A 50 -28.77 -14.40 -10.89
CA ASN A 50 -29.78 -14.57 -9.87
C ASN A 50 -29.99 -16.05 -9.55
N LEU A 51 -29.95 -16.40 -8.26
CA LEU A 51 -30.24 -17.75 -7.78
C LEU A 51 -31.54 -17.71 -7.00
N LEU A 52 -32.64 -17.97 -7.71
CA LEU A 52 -33.97 -17.98 -7.14
C LEU A 52 -34.32 -19.37 -6.62
N TYR A 53 -34.98 -19.42 -5.48
CA TYR A 53 -35.45 -20.68 -4.93
C TYR A 53 -36.76 -20.52 -4.17
N GLN A 54 -37.54 -21.60 -4.18
CA GLN A 54 -38.79 -21.70 -3.44
C GLN A 54 -38.89 -23.09 -2.81
N VAL A 55 -39.01 -23.13 -1.50
CA VAL A 55 -39.23 -24.38 -0.75
C VAL A 55 -40.71 -24.67 -0.71
N ILE A 56 -41.12 -25.85 -1.20
CA ILE A 56 -42.49 -26.30 -1.19
C ILE A 56 -42.67 -27.30 -0.05
N LEU A 57 -43.62 -27.02 0.83
CA LEU A 57 -43.97 -27.89 1.96
C LEU A 57 -45.09 -28.85 1.56
N LYS A 58 -45.06 -30.01 2.19
CA LYS A 58 -46.17 -30.95 2.22
C LYS A 58 -47.39 -30.25 2.86
N PRO A 59 -48.62 -30.65 2.47
CA PRO A 59 -49.82 -30.19 3.15
C PRO A 59 -49.70 -30.38 4.67
N ASN A 60 -49.92 -29.30 5.42
CA ASN A 60 -49.81 -29.28 6.88
C ASN A 60 -50.71 -28.18 7.46
N ASP A 61 -51.09 -28.34 8.73
CA ASP A 61 -52.04 -27.42 9.41
C ASP A 61 -51.36 -26.17 10.01
N TYR A 62 -50.03 -26.04 9.87
CA TYR A 62 -49.24 -25.05 10.61
C TYR A 62 -48.73 -23.89 9.74
N ILE A 63 -48.38 -24.17 8.48
CA ILE A 63 -47.72 -23.23 7.57
C ILE A 63 -48.38 -23.37 6.19
N ASP A 64 -48.99 -22.28 5.71
CA ASP A 64 -49.48 -22.18 4.34
C ASP A 64 -48.29 -21.99 3.38
N ASN A 65 -48.28 -22.77 2.28
CA ASN A 65 -47.27 -22.67 1.23
C ASN A 65 -47.21 -21.26 0.58
N ASN A 66 -48.32 -20.51 0.62
CA ASN A 66 -48.38 -19.16 0.07
C ASN A 66 -47.71 -18.10 0.98
N GLU A 67 -47.46 -18.43 2.24
CA GLU A 67 -46.90 -17.50 3.25
C GLU A 67 -45.40 -17.72 3.50
N ILE A 68 -44.78 -18.68 2.79
CA ILE A 68 -43.36 -18.97 2.92
C ILE A 68 -42.55 -17.83 2.32
N ASN A 69 -42.10 -16.93 3.19
CA ASN A 69 -41.11 -15.91 2.87
C ASN A 69 -39.70 -16.40 3.23
N ASN A 70 -38.68 -15.80 2.61
CA ASN A 70 -37.26 -16.12 2.88
C ASN A 70 -36.77 -15.64 4.27
N ASN A 71 -37.66 -15.17 5.16
CA ASN A 71 -37.29 -14.65 6.48
C ASN A 71 -37.44 -15.68 7.61
N LEU A 72 -37.93 -16.88 7.31
CA LEU A 72 -38.12 -17.96 8.29
C LEU A 72 -37.31 -19.19 7.90
N SER A 73 -36.75 -19.87 8.91
CA SER A 73 -36.11 -21.17 8.72
C SER A 73 -37.12 -22.24 8.33
N TYR A 74 -36.69 -23.19 7.52
CA TYR A 74 -37.52 -24.28 7.04
C TYR A 74 -37.49 -25.47 8.00
N ILE A 75 -38.63 -26.13 8.23
CA ILE A 75 -38.71 -27.35 9.03
C ILE A 75 -38.55 -28.55 8.11
N THR A 76 -37.47 -29.32 8.30
CA THR A 76 -37.05 -30.41 7.39
C THR A 76 -38.13 -31.44 7.13
N SER A 77 -38.90 -31.83 8.15
CA SER A 77 -39.95 -32.85 8.01
C SER A 77 -41.11 -32.41 7.13
N LEU A 78 -41.38 -31.10 7.07
CA LEU A 78 -42.46 -30.50 6.30
C LEU A 78 -42.07 -30.28 4.83
N VAL A 79 -40.78 -30.23 4.49
CA VAL A 79 -40.35 -30.00 3.10
C VAL A 79 -40.71 -31.19 2.21
N GLU A 80 -41.33 -30.90 1.07
CA GLU A 80 -41.57 -31.86 -0.01
C GLU A 80 -40.43 -31.81 -1.03
N TYR A 81 -40.18 -30.62 -1.60
CA TYR A 81 -39.10 -30.35 -2.54
C TYR A 81 -38.76 -28.85 -2.58
N THR A 82 -37.64 -28.51 -3.20
CA THR A 82 -37.22 -27.14 -3.47
C THR A 82 -37.13 -26.93 -4.97
N ASP A 83 -37.84 -25.93 -5.48
CA ASP A 83 -37.66 -25.43 -6.85
C ASP A 83 -36.51 -24.42 -6.86
N ILE A 84 -35.60 -24.57 -7.83
CA ILE A 84 -34.39 -23.75 -7.97
C ILE A 84 -34.35 -23.25 -9.41
N THR A 85 -34.06 -21.97 -9.59
CA THR A 85 -33.78 -21.36 -10.88
C THR A 85 -32.44 -20.66 -10.84
N PHE A 86 -31.49 -21.13 -11.64
CA PHE A 86 -30.25 -20.43 -11.90
C PHE A 86 -30.42 -19.52 -13.11
N ILE A 87 -30.07 -18.25 -12.95
CA ILE A 87 -30.00 -17.25 -14.02
C ILE A 87 -28.57 -16.73 -14.04
N TYR A 88 -27.93 -16.82 -15.21
CA TYR A 88 -26.57 -16.37 -15.44
C TYR A 88 -26.48 -15.74 -16.83
N ASP A 89 -26.32 -14.42 -16.86
CA ASP A 89 -26.20 -13.63 -18.08
C ASP A 89 -24.84 -12.93 -18.10
N TYR A 90 -23.97 -13.40 -19.00
CA TYR A 90 -22.64 -12.87 -19.19
C TYR A 90 -22.59 -11.98 -20.43
N LEU A 91 -21.97 -10.81 -20.30
CA LEU A 91 -21.78 -9.85 -21.37
C LEU A 91 -20.32 -9.33 -21.38
N GLY A 92 -19.61 -9.56 -22.48
CA GLY A 92 -18.32 -8.93 -22.76
C GLY A 92 -18.45 -7.52 -23.34
N SER A 93 -17.43 -6.69 -23.13
CA SER A 93 -17.33 -5.34 -23.69
C SER A 93 -17.01 -5.33 -25.18
N GLU A 94 -16.37 -6.39 -25.68
CA GLU A 94 -15.98 -6.58 -27.08
C GLU A 94 -16.62 -7.87 -27.61
N ASP A 95 -16.96 -7.88 -28.90
CA ASP A 95 -17.47 -9.07 -29.58
C ASP A 95 -16.34 -10.07 -29.84
N VAL A 96 -16.27 -11.12 -29.03
CA VAL A 96 -15.27 -12.19 -29.10
C VAL A 96 -16.00 -13.53 -29.19
N SER A 97 -15.46 -14.44 -30.00
CA SER A 97 -15.98 -15.81 -30.02
C SER A 97 -15.57 -16.54 -28.74
N LEU A 98 -16.57 -16.92 -27.96
CA LEU A 98 -16.44 -17.66 -26.72
C LEU A 98 -16.99 -19.07 -26.91
N ASN A 99 -16.25 -20.07 -26.44
CA ASN A 99 -16.80 -21.39 -26.16
C ASN A 99 -17.10 -21.45 -24.68
N TYR A 100 -18.26 -21.98 -24.33
CA TYR A 100 -18.62 -22.20 -22.95
C TYR A 100 -19.21 -23.58 -22.75
N ASN A 101 -19.07 -24.08 -21.53
CA ASN A 101 -19.84 -25.21 -21.09
C ASN A 101 -20.39 -24.94 -19.69
N TYR A 102 -21.52 -25.56 -19.35
CA TYR A 102 -22.06 -25.47 -18.01
C TYR A 102 -22.66 -26.79 -17.55
N THR A 103 -22.61 -27.02 -16.24
CA THR A 103 -23.15 -28.22 -15.59
C THR A 103 -23.73 -27.85 -14.24
N ILE A 104 -24.71 -28.61 -13.78
CA ILE A 104 -25.24 -28.47 -12.42
C ILE A 104 -24.99 -29.76 -11.66
N LYS A 105 -24.34 -29.63 -10.51
CA LYS A 105 -23.95 -30.75 -9.65
C LYS A 105 -24.49 -30.54 -8.24
N ALA A 106 -24.87 -31.62 -7.60
CA ALA A 106 -25.09 -31.67 -6.16
C ALA A 106 -23.92 -32.41 -5.50
N ASN A 107 -23.47 -31.93 -4.35
CA ASN A 107 -22.47 -32.62 -3.56
C ASN A 107 -22.93 -32.69 -2.10
N ILE A 108 -22.94 -33.90 -1.53
CA ILE A 108 -23.04 -34.04 -0.08
C ILE A 108 -21.64 -33.92 0.49
N VAL A 109 -21.43 -32.91 1.34
CA VAL A 109 -20.19 -32.74 2.10
C VAL A 109 -20.51 -32.98 3.57
N SER A 110 -19.88 -33.99 4.18
CA SER A 110 -20.04 -34.30 5.60
C SER A 110 -18.73 -34.11 6.35
N GLU A 111 -18.81 -33.34 7.41
CA GLU A 111 -17.69 -33.05 8.32
C GLU A 111 -17.92 -33.78 9.65
N TYR A 112 -16.84 -34.32 10.21
CA TYR A 112 -16.87 -34.86 11.56
C TYR A 112 -16.98 -33.74 12.57
N ASN A 113 -17.92 -33.85 13.50
CA ASN A 113 -18.09 -32.88 14.56
C ASN A 113 -18.57 -33.57 15.84
N ASP A 114 -17.65 -33.81 16.78
CA ASP A 114 -17.96 -34.29 18.12
C ASP A 114 -17.42 -33.32 19.17
N LYS A 115 -18.31 -32.61 19.86
CA LYS A 115 -18.01 -31.83 21.08
C LYS A 115 -16.76 -30.93 21.00
N GLY A 116 -16.52 -30.31 19.84
CA GLY A 116 -15.40 -29.40 19.62
C GLY A 116 -14.16 -30.04 18.98
N GLU A 117 -14.18 -31.34 18.73
CA GLU A 117 -13.24 -32.01 17.84
C GLU A 117 -13.78 -32.00 16.41
N SER A 118 -12.98 -31.49 15.49
CA SER A 118 -13.30 -31.45 14.06
C SER A 118 -12.14 -32.02 13.26
N ALA A 119 -12.46 -32.81 12.23
CA ALA A 119 -11.47 -33.27 11.28
C ALA A 119 -11.08 -32.11 10.34
N LEU A 120 -9.82 -32.05 9.93
CA LEU A 120 -9.34 -31.03 8.97
C LEU A 120 -9.90 -31.20 7.54
N LYS A 121 -10.48 -32.37 7.24
CA LYS A 121 -11.03 -32.72 5.93
C LYS A 121 -12.41 -33.34 6.11
N PRO A 122 -13.31 -33.20 5.11
CA PRO A 122 -14.60 -33.88 5.15
C PRO A 122 -14.40 -35.39 5.23
N VAL A 123 -15.21 -36.05 6.05
CA VAL A 123 -15.21 -37.52 6.21
C VAL A 123 -15.99 -38.21 5.11
N TRP A 124 -16.88 -37.48 4.44
CA TRP A 124 -17.60 -37.97 3.27
C TRP A 124 -17.86 -36.84 2.28
N ASN A 125 -17.70 -37.16 1.00
CA ASN A 125 -17.93 -36.27 -0.12
C ASN A 125 -18.52 -37.12 -1.26
N LYS A 126 -19.75 -36.83 -1.68
CA LYS A 126 -20.45 -37.61 -2.72
C LYS A 126 -21.14 -36.70 -3.71
N GLU A 127 -20.63 -36.70 -4.93
CA GLU A 127 -21.14 -35.92 -6.07
C GLU A 127 -22.29 -36.64 -6.79
N PHE A 128 -23.25 -35.85 -7.26
CA PHE A 128 -24.37 -36.23 -8.10
C PHE A 128 -24.48 -35.22 -9.24
N ILE A 129 -24.57 -35.71 -10.48
CA ILE A 129 -24.80 -34.85 -11.64
C ILE A 129 -26.31 -34.61 -11.74
N LEU A 130 -26.73 -33.34 -11.63
CA LEU A 130 -28.13 -32.93 -11.75
C LEU A 130 -28.46 -32.49 -13.17
N LEU A 131 -27.47 -31.94 -13.88
CA LEU A 131 -27.54 -31.60 -15.29
C LEU A 131 -26.19 -31.92 -15.95
N GLU A 132 -26.24 -32.80 -16.96
CA GLU A 132 -25.07 -33.14 -17.76
C GLU A 132 -24.49 -31.91 -18.47
N PRO A 133 -23.17 -31.86 -18.72
CA PRO A 133 -22.52 -30.72 -19.35
C PRO A 133 -23.19 -30.31 -20.67
N GLN A 134 -23.62 -29.05 -20.73
CA GLN A 134 -24.14 -28.42 -21.93
C GLN A 134 -23.02 -27.59 -22.56
N TYR A 135 -22.88 -27.65 -23.88
CA TYR A 135 -21.83 -26.94 -24.62
C TYR A 135 -22.44 -25.88 -25.53
N GLY A 136 -21.81 -24.71 -25.61
CA GLY A 136 -22.24 -23.64 -26.48
C GLY A 136 -21.06 -22.83 -27.03
N ASN A 137 -21.35 -22.09 -28.10
CA ASN A 137 -20.44 -21.09 -28.67
C ASN A 137 -21.24 -19.83 -28.98
N THR A 138 -20.64 -18.68 -28.75
CA THR A 138 -21.21 -17.37 -29.06
C THR A 138 -20.17 -16.48 -29.73
N PRO A 139 -20.48 -15.75 -30.82
CA PRO A 139 -19.52 -14.87 -31.48
C PRO A 139 -19.43 -13.46 -30.86
N ASN A 140 -20.38 -13.09 -29.99
CA ASN A 140 -20.60 -11.72 -29.52
C ASN A 140 -20.44 -11.57 -28.01
N SER A 141 -19.63 -12.43 -27.39
CA SER A 141 -19.37 -12.42 -25.94
C SER A 141 -20.62 -12.40 -25.06
N LYS A 142 -21.74 -12.96 -25.52
CA LYS A 142 -23.01 -13.05 -24.78
C LYS A 142 -23.35 -14.50 -24.49
N ILE A 143 -23.52 -14.83 -23.21
CA ILE A 143 -23.94 -16.16 -22.75
C ILE A 143 -25.15 -15.94 -21.85
N ASN A 144 -26.23 -16.66 -22.09
CA ASN A 144 -27.46 -16.57 -21.30
C ASN A 144 -27.80 -18.00 -20.88
N ILE A 145 -27.85 -18.25 -19.58
CA ILE A 145 -28.15 -19.56 -19.01
C ILE A 145 -29.30 -19.36 -18.03
N SER A 146 -30.40 -20.10 -18.26
CA SER A 146 -31.56 -20.12 -17.38
C SER A 146 -32.00 -21.55 -17.17
N GLU A 147 -31.65 -22.12 -16.02
CA GLU A 147 -31.89 -23.52 -15.72
C GLU A 147 -32.79 -23.67 -14.50
N LYS A 148 -33.78 -24.56 -14.63
CA LYS A 148 -34.77 -24.84 -13.58
C LYS A 148 -34.65 -26.29 -13.13
N LEU A 149 -34.58 -26.48 -11.82
CA LEU A 149 -34.43 -27.78 -11.19
C LEU A 149 -35.42 -27.94 -10.04
N LYS A 150 -35.86 -29.17 -9.84
CA LYS A 150 -36.64 -29.58 -8.68
C LYS A 150 -35.83 -30.56 -7.86
N ILE A 151 -35.60 -30.24 -6.59
CA ILE A 151 -34.73 -31.01 -5.70
C ILE A 151 -35.52 -31.57 -4.53
N GLY A 152 -35.61 -32.90 -4.45
CA GLY A 152 -36.19 -33.60 -3.31
C GLY A 152 -35.17 -33.78 -2.19
N LEU A 153 -35.25 -32.95 -1.14
CA LEU A 153 -34.31 -33.01 0.00
C LEU A 153 -34.36 -34.33 0.77
N LYS A 154 -35.48 -35.05 0.74
CA LYS A 154 -35.65 -36.33 1.43
C LYS A 154 -34.59 -37.34 1.02
N PHE A 155 -34.29 -37.47 -0.29
CA PHE A 155 -33.31 -38.41 -0.79
C PHE A 155 -31.92 -38.21 -0.17
N TYR A 156 -31.44 -36.95 -0.14
CA TYR A 156 -30.13 -36.61 0.40
C TYR A 156 -30.09 -36.73 1.93
N ASN A 157 -31.16 -36.34 2.62
CA ASN A 157 -31.29 -36.53 4.07
C ASN A 157 -31.26 -38.00 4.46
N ASP A 158 -31.97 -38.87 3.72
CA ASP A 158 -32.00 -40.32 3.99
C ASP A 158 -30.60 -40.92 3.84
N LEU A 159 -29.84 -40.50 2.81
CA LEU A 159 -28.45 -40.94 2.60
C LEU A 159 -27.52 -40.54 3.74
N VAL A 160 -27.58 -39.27 4.20
CA VAL A 160 -26.76 -38.79 5.31
C VAL A 160 -27.13 -39.48 6.62
N THR A 161 -28.43 -39.65 6.87
CA THR A 161 -28.93 -40.32 8.08
C THR A 161 -28.46 -41.76 8.14
N GLN A 162 -28.52 -42.46 7.00
CA GLN A 162 -28.01 -43.82 6.89
C GLN A 162 -26.49 -43.86 7.13
N PHE A 163 -25.73 -42.99 6.48
CA PHE A 163 -24.27 -42.94 6.64
C PHE A 163 -23.84 -42.67 8.08
N SER A 164 -24.47 -41.69 8.75
CA SER A 164 -24.19 -41.38 10.17
C SER A 164 -24.51 -42.57 11.09
N LYS A 165 -25.63 -43.26 10.84
CA LYS A 165 -26.07 -44.42 11.64
C LYS A 165 -25.22 -45.66 11.42
N ASP A 166 -24.87 -45.97 10.17
CA ASP A 166 -24.12 -47.18 9.82
C ASP A 166 -22.69 -47.14 10.38
N LEU A 167 -22.13 -45.94 10.57
CA LEU A 167 -20.79 -45.74 11.10
C LEU A 167 -20.75 -45.25 12.55
N ASP A 168 -21.90 -44.98 13.17
CA ASP A 168 -22.03 -44.35 14.49
C ASP A 168 -21.17 -43.06 14.62
N LEU A 169 -21.18 -42.24 13.56
CA LEU A 169 -20.36 -41.04 13.46
C LEU A 169 -21.21 -39.77 13.62
N PRO A 170 -20.84 -38.88 14.57
CA PRO A 170 -21.44 -37.56 14.66
C PRO A 170 -20.90 -36.68 13.53
N ILE A 171 -21.80 -36.30 12.62
CA ILE A 171 -21.46 -35.53 11.42
C ILE A 171 -22.38 -34.32 11.26
N THR A 172 -21.82 -33.25 10.71
CA THR A 172 -22.59 -32.14 10.14
C THR A 172 -22.50 -32.27 8.62
N SER A 173 -23.63 -32.26 7.93
CA SER A 173 -23.65 -32.46 6.47
C SER A 173 -24.39 -31.33 5.77
N THR A 174 -23.91 -30.99 4.58
CA THR A 174 -24.47 -29.95 3.73
C THR A 174 -24.63 -30.50 2.31
N LEU A 175 -25.78 -30.23 1.70
CA LEU A 175 -26.01 -30.40 0.27
C LEU A 175 -25.59 -29.12 -0.46
N GLU A 176 -24.55 -29.21 -1.26
CA GLU A 176 -24.05 -28.13 -2.11
C GLU A 176 -24.55 -28.32 -3.54
N ILE A 177 -25.44 -27.45 -4.02
CA ILE A 177 -25.94 -27.45 -5.39
C ILE A 177 -25.23 -26.33 -6.15
N LYS A 178 -24.43 -26.69 -7.14
CA LYS A 178 -23.52 -25.80 -7.84
C LYS A 178 -23.78 -25.78 -9.34
N LEU A 179 -24.11 -24.63 -9.90
CA LEU A 179 -23.97 -24.36 -11.33
C LEU A 179 -22.51 -23.95 -11.57
N ILE A 180 -21.82 -24.65 -12.47
CA ILE A 180 -20.46 -24.36 -12.89
C ILE A 180 -20.52 -23.96 -14.37
N VAL A 181 -19.89 -22.83 -14.72
CA VAL A 181 -19.83 -22.27 -16.07
C VAL A 181 -18.36 -22.03 -16.43
N ASP A 182 -17.86 -22.81 -17.37
CA ASP A 182 -16.53 -22.62 -17.94
C ASP A 182 -16.64 -21.78 -19.21
N ILE A 183 -15.84 -20.71 -19.29
CA ILE A 183 -15.79 -19.82 -20.44
C ILE A 183 -14.36 -19.80 -20.96
N SER A 184 -14.21 -20.04 -22.26
CA SER A 184 -12.92 -20.02 -22.96
C SER A 184 -13.02 -19.20 -24.25
N GLY A 185 -11.97 -18.43 -24.55
CA GLY A 185 -11.94 -17.58 -25.74
C GLY A 185 -10.53 -17.03 -26.01
N LYS A 186 -10.40 -16.29 -27.11
CA LYS A 186 -9.15 -15.60 -27.46
C LYS A 186 -9.44 -14.12 -27.66
N LEU A 187 -8.84 -13.28 -26.82
CA LEU A 187 -8.92 -11.83 -26.91
C LEU A 187 -7.88 -11.30 -27.91
N GLU A 188 -7.85 -9.98 -28.08
CA GLU A 188 -6.79 -9.30 -28.83
C GLU A 188 -5.39 -9.71 -28.36
N ASN A 189 -4.42 -9.69 -29.29
CA ASN A 189 -3.03 -10.12 -29.08
C ASN A 189 -2.87 -11.59 -28.65
N ASN A 190 -3.82 -12.46 -29.05
CA ASN A 190 -3.83 -13.89 -28.71
C ASN A 190 -3.85 -14.18 -27.20
N LYS A 191 -4.29 -13.24 -26.37
CA LYS A 191 -4.40 -13.48 -24.93
C LYS A 191 -5.58 -14.43 -24.65
N PRO A 192 -5.36 -15.58 -23.98
CA PRO A 192 -6.44 -16.49 -23.67
C PRO A 192 -7.36 -15.87 -22.61
N LEU A 193 -8.66 -15.98 -22.84
CA LEU A 193 -9.70 -15.76 -21.84
C LEU A 193 -10.11 -17.14 -21.33
N ASN A 194 -9.86 -17.43 -20.07
CA ASN A 194 -10.35 -18.64 -19.40
C ASN A 194 -10.93 -18.23 -18.06
N LYS A 195 -12.20 -18.55 -17.82
CA LYS A 195 -12.90 -18.25 -16.56
C LYS A 195 -13.72 -19.46 -16.14
N GLU A 196 -13.70 -19.77 -14.86
CA GLU A 196 -14.56 -20.76 -14.23
C GLU A 196 -15.43 -20.02 -13.22
N HIS A 197 -16.70 -19.84 -13.55
CA HIS A 197 -17.68 -19.20 -12.69
C HIS A 197 -18.56 -20.25 -12.04
N TYR A 198 -18.91 -20.06 -10.77
CA TYR A 198 -19.92 -20.88 -10.14
C TYR A 198 -20.89 -20.07 -9.28
N MET A 199 -22.10 -20.59 -9.21
CA MET A 199 -23.14 -20.19 -8.27
C MET A 199 -23.46 -21.40 -7.40
N LEU A 200 -23.48 -21.22 -6.08
CA LEU A 200 -23.63 -22.27 -5.09
C LEU A 200 -24.83 -21.99 -4.19
N MET A 201 -25.69 -22.98 -4.02
CA MET A 201 -26.69 -23.05 -2.96
C MET A 201 -26.29 -24.13 -1.96
N SER A 202 -26.31 -23.82 -0.67
CA SER A 202 -25.96 -24.75 0.40
C SER A 202 -27.16 -24.98 1.33
N ILE A 203 -27.51 -26.24 1.54
CA ILE A 203 -28.66 -26.67 2.36
C ILE A 203 -28.16 -27.65 3.42
N PRO A 204 -28.23 -27.31 4.72
CA PRO A 204 -27.93 -28.24 5.80
C PRO A 204 -28.81 -29.51 5.74
N LEU A 205 -28.20 -30.66 5.98
CA LEU A 205 -28.85 -31.97 6.01
C LEU A 205 -28.80 -32.58 7.43
N ASN A 206 -29.70 -33.53 7.69
CA ASN A 206 -29.83 -34.24 8.96
C ASN A 206 -30.04 -33.30 10.18
N VAL A 207 -30.74 -32.19 9.96
CA VAL A 207 -31.14 -31.21 10.98
C VAL A 207 -32.66 -31.10 11.02
N LYS A 208 -33.21 -30.61 12.14
CA LYS A 208 -34.67 -30.45 12.31
C LYS A 208 -35.22 -29.23 11.57
N ALA A 209 -34.42 -28.18 11.52
CA ALA A 209 -34.72 -26.96 10.78
C ALA A 209 -33.42 -26.44 10.14
N PHE A 210 -33.54 -25.72 9.04
CA PHE A 210 -32.40 -25.22 8.29
C PHE A 210 -32.70 -23.89 7.59
N ASP A 211 -31.63 -23.16 7.29
CA ASP A 211 -31.63 -22.03 6.38
C ASP A 211 -30.87 -22.41 5.11
N ILE A 212 -31.28 -21.83 3.98
CA ILE A 212 -30.58 -21.97 2.70
C ILE A 212 -29.63 -20.78 2.56
N THR A 213 -28.36 -21.06 2.23
CA THR A 213 -27.39 -20.00 1.92
C THR A 213 -26.96 -20.08 0.46
N THR A 214 -26.57 -18.94 -0.09
CA THR A 214 -26.15 -18.82 -1.49
C THR A 214 -24.83 -18.07 -1.58
N SER A 215 -24.00 -18.42 -2.55
CA SER A 215 -22.71 -17.77 -2.80
C SER A 215 -22.26 -17.92 -4.25
N LYS A 216 -21.26 -17.14 -4.66
CA LYS A 216 -20.64 -17.16 -6.00
C LYS A 216 -19.15 -16.84 -5.93
N ASN A 217 -18.36 -17.23 -6.94
CA ASN A 217 -16.91 -16.94 -6.99
C ASN A 217 -16.51 -15.82 -7.96
N PHE A 218 -17.45 -15.22 -8.66
CA PHE A 218 -17.20 -14.17 -9.62
C PHE A 218 -17.75 -12.83 -9.13
N MET A 219 -17.16 -11.75 -9.63
CA MET A 219 -17.67 -10.40 -9.41
C MET A 219 -18.65 -10.01 -10.53
N GLU A 220 -19.55 -9.06 -10.23
CA GLU A 220 -20.47 -8.51 -11.24
C GLU A 220 -19.73 -7.88 -12.42
N GLU A 221 -18.55 -7.29 -12.18
CA GLU A 221 -17.69 -6.74 -13.23
C GLU A 221 -16.24 -7.22 -13.05
N GLU A 222 -15.64 -7.71 -14.14
CA GLU A 222 -14.26 -8.20 -14.16
C GLU A 222 -13.51 -7.63 -15.36
N ILE A 223 -12.31 -7.10 -15.11
CA ILE A 223 -11.52 -6.36 -16.10
C ILE A 223 -10.23 -7.13 -16.42
N ILE A 224 -9.93 -7.26 -17.71
CA ILE A 224 -8.71 -7.86 -18.22
C ILE A 224 -7.85 -6.79 -18.87
N TYR A 225 -6.61 -6.70 -18.41
CA TYR A 225 -5.60 -5.79 -18.93
C TYR A 225 -4.68 -6.51 -19.93
N SER A 226 -4.21 -5.81 -20.96
CA SER A 226 -3.21 -6.26 -21.94
C SER A 226 -1.92 -6.68 -21.24
N LYS A 227 -1.43 -5.85 -20.32
CA LYS A 227 -0.21 -6.07 -19.55
C LYS A 227 -0.56 -6.69 -18.21
N GLU A 228 0.25 -7.65 -17.78
CA GLU A 228 0.18 -8.14 -16.41
C GLU A 228 0.51 -7.01 -15.44
N HIS A 229 -0.24 -6.96 -14.33
CA HIS A 229 0.09 -6.05 -13.26
C HIS A 229 1.42 -6.45 -12.65
N LEU A 230 2.29 -5.47 -12.43
CA LEU A 230 3.41 -5.66 -11.53
C LEU A 230 2.86 -6.09 -10.17
N LYS A 231 3.53 -7.05 -9.53
CA LYS A 231 3.16 -7.45 -8.17
C LYS A 231 3.09 -6.21 -7.28
N THR A 232 2.10 -6.18 -6.39
CA THR A 232 1.90 -5.08 -5.44
C THR A 232 3.19 -4.70 -4.71
N GLU A 233 3.99 -5.70 -4.32
CA GLU A 233 5.30 -5.50 -3.67
C GLU A 233 6.30 -4.77 -4.57
N THR A 234 6.37 -5.14 -5.85
CA THR A 234 7.24 -4.49 -6.85
C THR A 234 6.86 -3.03 -7.07
N ILE A 235 5.56 -2.72 -7.09
CA ILE A 235 5.03 -1.36 -7.22
C ILE A 235 5.47 -0.50 -6.02
N TYR A 236 5.35 -1.02 -4.80
CA TYR A 236 5.82 -0.32 -3.60
C TYR A 236 7.33 -0.15 -3.59
N MET A 237 8.11 -1.19 -3.96
CA MET A 237 9.57 -1.07 -4.07
C MET A 237 10.00 0.02 -5.06
N LEU A 238 9.36 0.08 -6.23
CA LEU A 238 9.63 1.14 -7.22
C LEU A 238 9.26 2.53 -6.69
N ALA A 239 8.13 2.67 -6.01
CA ALA A 239 7.72 3.94 -5.41
C ALA A 239 8.71 4.40 -4.32
N ILE A 240 9.17 3.48 -3.47
CA ILE A 240 10.20 3.76 -2.45
C ILE A 240 11.52 4.17 -3.11
N LEU A 241 11.93 3.49 -4.18
CA LEU A 241 13.14 3.86 -4.93
C LEU A 241 13.06 5.29 -5.47
N TYR A 242 11.92 5.69 -6.06
CA TYR A 242 11.73 7.06 -6.54
C TYR A 242 11.76 8.10 -5.40
N LEU A 243 11.19 7.79 -4.24
CA LEU A 243 11.27 8.67 -3.06
C LEU A 243 12.72 8.82 -2.56
N CYS A 244 13.47 7.71 -2.48
CA CYS A 244 14.88 7.72 -2.11
C CYS A 244 15.73 8.55 -3.08
N LEU A 245 15.50 8.43 -4.39
CA LEU A 245 16.16 9.24 -5.40
C LEU A 245 15.83 10.73 -5.23
N GLY A 246 14.56 11.06 -4.97
CA GLY A 246 14.11 12.42 -4.64
C GLY A 246 14.87 13.00 -3.45
N MET A 247 14.92 12.29 -2.32
CA MET A 247 15.67 12.70 -1.13
C MET A 247 17.18 12.85 -1.41
N GLY A 248 17.75 11.93 -2.20
CA GLY A 248 19.15 12.00 -2.64
C GLY A 248 19.46 13.28 -3.42
N THR A 249 18.57 13.70 -4.33
CA THR A 249 18.77 14.96 -5.09
C THR A 249 18.75 16.20 -4.19
N ILE A 250 17.88 16.22 -3.18
CA ILE A 250 17.81 17.32 -2.20
C ILE A 250 19.11 17.37 -1.38
N TYR A 251 19.58 16.23 -0.89
CA TYR A 251 20.81 16.13 -0.11
C TYR A 251 22.03 16.62 -0.89
N LEU A 252 22.22 16.14 -2.13
CA LEU A 252 23.29 16.59 -3.02
C LEU A 252 23.20 18.10 -3.27
N GLY A 253 22.00 18.62 -3.48
CA GLY A 253 21.76 20.04 -3.64
C GLY A 253 22.23 20.89 -2.48
N ILE A 254 21.90 20.49 -1.25
CA ILE A 254 22.35 21.16 -0.03
C ILE A 254 23.88 21.11 0.10
N ALA A 255 24.50 19.97 -0.22
CA ALA A 255 25.95 19.81 -0.20
C ALA A 255 26.65 20.78 -1.18
N PHE A 256 26.16 20.89 -2.42
CA PHE A 256 26.67 21.83 -3.41
C PHE A 256 26.53 23.30 -2.96
N ILE A 257 25.39 23.68 -2.38
CA ILE A 257 25.18 25.03 -1.86
C ILE A 257 26.18 25.35 -0.73
N LYS A 258 26.46 24.38 0.16
CA LYS A 258 27.47 24.56 1.23
C LYS A 258 28.87 24.79 0.66
N ILE A 259 29.28 24.04 -0.36
CA ILE A 259 30.61 24.19 -1.00
C ILE A 259 30.77 25.59 -1.61
N ILE A 260 29.77 26.07 -2.36
CA ILE A 260 29.79 27.41 -2.97
C ILE A 260 29.84 28.50 -1.89
N ARG A 261 29.11 28.32 -0.78
CA ARG A 261 29.11 29.28 0.34
C ARG A 261 30.46 29.33 1.06
N ASN A 262 31.11 28.18 1.26
CA ASN A 262 32.36 28.09 2.00
C ASN A 262 33.57 28.61 1.21
N LYS A 263 33.56 28.47 -0.13
CA LYS A 263 34.59 29.05 -1.03
C LYS A 263 34.74 30.57 -0.88
N ASN A 264 33.72 31.25 -0.36
CA ASN A 264 33.67 32.69 -0.18
C ASN A 264 34.04 33.18 1.25
N LYS A 265 34.30 32.28 2.20
CA LYS A 265 34.80 32.66 3.53
C LYS A 265 36.32 32.67 3.52
N ASP A 266 36.91 33.81 3.87
CA ASP A 266 38.35 33.98 3.95
C ASP A 266 38.91 33.37 5.25
N LYS A 267 40.15 32.88 5.23
CA LYS A 267 40.85 32.26 6.38
C LYS A 267 40.79 33.16 7.61
N TYR A 268 41.02 34.47 7.42
CA TYR A 268 40.88 35.48 8.47
C TYR A 268 39.51 35.46 9.15
N THR A 269 38.42 35.32 8.37
CA THR A 269 37.06 35.36 8.92
C THR A 269 36.73 34.07 9.65
N ILE A 270 37.19 32.92 9.13
CA ILE A 270 36.98 31.61 9.75
C ILE A 270 37.70 31.54 11.10
N GLU A 271 38.98 31.95 11.14
CA GLU A 271 39.81 31.93 12.36
C GLU A 271 39.28 32.90 13.42
N LYS A 272 38.86 34.10 13.02
CA LYS A 272 38.20 35.06 13.91
C LYS A 272 36.89 34.53 14.48
N GLU A 273 35.99 33.99 13.64
CA GLU A 273 34.71 33.45 14.09
C GLU A 273 34.91 32.25 15.03
N LYS A 274 35.97 31.45 14.81
CA LYS A 274 36.31 30.32 15.68
C LYS A 274 36.69 30.81 17.08
N ILE A 275 37.68 31.71 17.19
CA ILE A 275 38.16 32.22 18.49
C ILE A 275 37.03 32.92 19.25
N LEU A 276 36.25 33.78 18.59
CA LEU A 276 35.15 34.50 19.25
C LEU A 276 34.07 33.55 19.78
N LYS A 277 33.83 32.42 19.10
CA LYS A 277 32.81 31.45 19.53
C LYS A 277 33.31 30.51 20.61
N GLU A 278 34.58 30.11 20.55
CA GLU A 278 35.18 29.15 21.47
C GLU A 278 35.45 29.74 22.86
N TYR A 279 35.68 31.06 22.93
CA TYR A 279 36.02 31.78 24.16
C TYR A 279 35.10 32.99 24.45
N ASP A 280 33.83 32.91 24.03
CA ASP A 280 32.83 33.98 24.15
C ASP A 280 32.59 34.42 25.61
N ASP A 281 32.82 33.53 26.57
CA ASP A 281 32.70 33.80 28.02
C ASP A 281 33.88 34.62 28.59
N ARG A 282 35.01 34.70 27.88
CA ARG A 282 36.25 35.38 28.33
C ARG A 282 36.57 36.63 27.53
N ILE A 283 35.92 36.84 26.39
CA ILE A 283 36.22 37.92 25.46
C ILE A 283 35.21 39.05 25.60
N VAL A 284 35.71 40.27 25.76
CA VAL A 284 34.91 41.50 25.76
C VAL A 284 35.14 42.25 24.45
N ILE A 285 34.10 42.39 23.63
CA ILE A 285 34.16 43.08 22.34
C ILE A 285 34.01 44.59 22.56
N VAL A 286 35.01 45.37 22.15
CA VAL A 286 35.00 46.84 22.31
C VAL A 286 34.87 47.57 20.97
N LYS A 287 34.17 48.70 20.99
CA LYS A 287 33.99 49.56 19.81
C LYS A 287 35.21 50.44 19.53
N ASN A 288 35.82 50.96 20.59
CA ASN A 288 36.94 51.90 20.52
C ASN A 288 38.14 51.30 21.23
N PHE A 289 39.31 51.52 20.66
CA PHE A 289 40.57 51.11 21.24
C PHE A 289 41.14 52.20 22.15
N ILE A 290 41.84 51.81 23.21
CA ILE A 290 42.50 52.74 24.13
C ILE A 290 43.64 53.44 23.36
N LYS A 291 43.89 54.75 23.56
CA LYS A 291 44.95 55.49 22.86
C LYS A 291 46.27 55.43 23.65
N TYR A 292 47.36 55.06 22.97
CA TYR A 292 48.65 54.64 23.52
C TYR A 292 49.70 55.74 23.47
N SER A 293 49.86 56.52 24.53
CA SER A 293 51.07 57.36 24.67
C SER A 293 51.96 56.97 25.84
N SER A 294 51.60 55.93 26.62
CA SER A 294 52.32 55.58 27.87
C SER A 294 52.28 54.10 28.27
N TYR A 295 52.04 53.17 27.32
CA TYR A 295 51.98 51.72 27.59
C TYR A 295 52.99 50.97 26.74
N ASP A 296 53.67 49.99 27.33
CA ASP A 296 54.55 49.06 26.61
C ASP A 296 53.72 47.93 25.99
N ILE A 297 54.00 47.57 24.74
CA ILE A 297 53.26 46.53 24.00
C ILE A 297 54.13 45.29 23.88
N ILE A 298 53.58 44.14 24.28
CA ILE A 298 54.18 42.82 24.12
C ILE A 298 53.29 41.99 23.21
N ASP A 299 53.82 41.57 22.06
CA ASP A 299 53.10 40.71 21.12
C ASP A 299 53.26 39.23 21.52
N ILE A 300 52.13 38.54 21.64
CA ILE A 300 52.04 37.11 21.98
C ILE A 300 51.90 36.29 20.70
N ILE A 301 52.58 35.14 20.65
CA ILE A 301 52.70 34.30 19.46
C ILE A 301 51.43 33.49 19.22
N SER A 302 50.80 32.96 20.28
CA SER A 302 49.58 32.15 20.20
C SER A 302 48.43 32.70 21.02
N PHE A 303 47.20 32.43 20.59
CA PHE A 303 46.02 32.80 21.37
C PHE A 303 45.94 32.02 22.69
N ASP A 304 46.40 30.78 22.72
CA ASP A 304 46.41 29.94 23.93
C ASP A 304 47.30 30.53 25.04
N GLU A 305 48.47 31.09 24.68
CA GLU A 305 49.33 31.79 25.63
C GLU A 305 48.66 33.06 26.18
N LEU A 306 47.94 33.81 25.33
CA LEU A 306 47.16 34.95 25.77
C LEU A 306 46.02 34.51 26.71
N MET A 307 45.36 33.38 26.43
CA MET A 307 44.32 32.81 27.30
C MET A 307 44.88 32.39 28.67
N ASN A 308 46.02 31.71 28.70
CA ASN A 308 46.69 31.33 29.96
C ASN A 308 47.04 32.56 30.78
N LEU A 309 47.57 33.60 30.13
CA LEU A 309 47.88 34.87 30.78
C LEU A 309 46.61 35.56 31.32
N SER A 310 45.50 35.53 30.59
CA SER A 310 44.20 36.06 31.04
C SER A 310 43.72 35.34 32.30
N ASN A 311 43.82 34.02 32.33
CA ASN A 311 43.43 33.19 33.47
C ASN A 311 44.29 33.46 34.71
N GLU A 312 45.62 33.55 34.55
CA GLU A 312 46.53 33.83 35.65
C GLU A 312 46.45 35.29 36.15
N ALA A 313 46.22 36.22 35.22
CA ALA A 313 46.05 37.63 35.55
C ALA A 313 44.67 37.96 36.13
N TYR A 314 43.69 37.07 35.99
CA TYR A 314 42.26 37.32 36.26
C TYR A 314 41.71 38.55 35.50
N GLU A 315 42.22 38.81 34.30
CA GLU A 315 41.83 39.94 33.46
C GLU A 315 41.13 39.46 32.18
N PRO A 316 40.05 40.13 31.72
CA PRO A 316 39.35 39.74 30.51
C PRO A 316 40.18 40.02 29.24
N ILE A 317 39.94 39.25 28.19
CA ILE A 317 40.54 39.50 26.87
C ILE A 317 39.68 40.50 26.13
N ILE A 318 40.24 41.66 25.80
CA ILE A 318 39.56 42.68 25.03
C ILE A 318 39.77 42.41 23.54
N PHE A 319 38.68 42.23 22.80
CA PHE A 319 38.72 42.11 21.34
C PHE A 319 38.39 43.43 20.65
N TRP A 320 39.27 43.86 19.75
CA TRP A 320 39.05 45.00 18.87
C TRP A 320 39.45 44.68 17.43
N GLU A 321 38.64 45.12 16.46
CA GLU A 321 38.90 44.92 15.03
C GLU A 321 39.34 46.24 14.40
N ARG A 322 40.63 46.34 14.04
CA ARG A 322 41.13 47.49 13.28
C ARG A 322 40.74 47.32 11.81
N LYS A 323 40.06 48.33 11.28
CA LYS A 323 39.66 48.41 9.86
C LYS A 323 40.29 49.63 9.23
N GLU A 324 41.38 49.42 8.50
CA GLU A 324 41.98 50.45 7.64
C GLU A 324 41.87 50.03 6.18
N LYS A 325 41.95 50.99 5.25
CA LYS A 325 41.65 50.77 3.82
C LYS A 325 42.41 49.55 3.27
N GLY A 326 41.72 48.43 3.11
CA GLY A 326 42.26 47.16 2.61
C GLY A 326 42.77 46.18 3.67
N HIS A 327 43.06 46.65 4.89
CA HIS A 327 43.63 45.82 5.96
C HIS A 327 42.67 45.65 7.13
N LYS A 328 42.47 44.39 7.53
CA LYS A 328 41.73 44.04 8.73
C LYS A 328 42.64 43.32 9.69
N GLU A 329 42.73 43.82 10.92
CA GLU A 329 43.51 43.20 11.97
C GLU A 329 42.57 42.87 13.13
N ALA A 330 42.63 41.62 13.58
CA ALA A 330 41.94 41.17 14.78
C ALA A 330 42.92 41.30 15.95
N TRP A 331 42.60 42.15 16.92
CA TRP A 331 43.44 42.40 18.09
C TRP A 331 42.76 41.81 19.32
N PHE A 332 43.46 40.92 20.01
CA PHE A 332 43.05 40.37 21.31
C PHE A 332 44.06 40.84 22.34
N THR A 333 43.61 41.57 23.36
CA THR A 333 44.50 42.29 24.27
C THR A 333 44.15 42.10 25.75
N ILE A 334 45.17 42.02 26.60
CA ILE A 334 45.08 42.08 28.06
C ILE A 334 45.90 43.28 28.55
N ILE A 335 45.37 44.02 29.53
CA ILE A 335 46.01 45.24 30.03
C ILE A 335 46.35 45.02 31.51
N LYS A 336 47.64 45.10 31.86
CA LYS A 336 48.09 44.95 33.25
C LYS A 336 49.33 45.81 33.51
N ASN A 337 49.36 46.55 34.60
CA ASN A 337 50.53 47.33 35.05
C ASN A 337 51.20 48.20 33.97
N LYS A 338 50.39 48.89 33.15
CA LYS A 338 50.84 49.70 32.00
C LYS A 338 51.51 48.93 30.86
N ILE A 339 51.36 47.61 30.84
CA ILE A 339 51.79 46.72 29.74
C ILE A 339 50.55 46.17 29.05
N ILE A 340 50.59 46.11 27.73
CA ILE A 340 49.53 45.53 26.91
C ILE A 340 50.06 44.31 26.18
N TYR A 341 49.51 43.17 26.55
CA TYR A 341 49.78 41.89 25.92
C TYR A 341 48.79 41.70 24.78
N ARG A 342 49.28 41.48 23.55
CA ARG A 342 48.45 41.46 22.36
C ARG A 342 48.72 40.24 21.50
N TYR A 343 47.68 39.48 21.19
CA TYR A 343 47.69 38.54 20.06
C TYR A 343 47.01 39.22 18.87
N LEU A 344 47.66 39.19 17.70
CA LEU A 344 47.11 39.76 16.48
C LEU A 344 47.29 38.83 15.29
N PHE A 345 46.30 38.83 14.41
CA PHE A 345 46.43 38.30 13.07
C PHE A 345 45.69 39.21 12.09
N SER A 346 46.23 39.30 10.88
CA SER A 346 45.77 40.24 9.87
C SER A 346 45.40 39.57 8.57
N LYS A 347 44.47 40.20 7.85
CA LYS A 347 44.24 39.97 6.44
C LYS A 347 45.03 41.01 5.66
N LYS A 348 45.99 40.57 4.85
CA LYS A 348 46.64 41.40 3.84
C LYS A 348 45.71 41.69 2.66
#